data_AF-A0A2G9REM0-F1
#
_entry.id   AF-A0A2G9REM0-F1
#
_cell.length_a   1.000
_cell.length_b   1.000
_cell.length_c   1.000
_cell.angle_alpha   90.00
_cell.angle_beta   90.00
_cell.angle_gamma   90.00
#
_symmetry.space_group_name_H-M   'P 1'
#
loop_
_entity.id
_entity.type
_entity.pdbx_description
1 polymer ?
#
loop_
_entity_poly.entity_id
_entity_poly.type
_entity_poly.pdbx_seq_one_letter_code
_entity_poly.pdbx_strand_id
1 'polypeptide(L)'
;MEEGYRDGVDAGKENSLQTGFDLGYKLGVNILMPCGELRGTISALVTWCQAQKSDPMMNTQLGELLAAICQCEDQIVKGLSYVHQVVHPSELSSCMDDMGLSSHTHEPSNDSCAAGQDCCRNQECLPSSFQNCRTIQELNNVVKHELCRILKGTRSIAQQLNLSSDLLFYLQTLEMKCSLI
;
A
#
# COMPACT_ATOMS: atom_id res chain seq x y z
N MET A 1 -12.56 -9.31 37.94
CA MET A 1 -12.27 -10.01 36.66
C MET A 1 -12.74 -9.22 35.44
N GLU A 2 -13.28 -8.00 35.58
CA GLU A 2 -13.75 -7.19 34.44
C GLU A 2 -12.65 -6.30 33.84
N GLU A 3 -11.70 -5.84 34.67
CA GLU A 3 -10.61 -4.95 34.23
C GLU A 3 -9.67 -5.60 33.21
N GLY A 4 -9.29 -6.87 33.39
CA GLY A 4 -8.39 -7.55 32.43
C GLY A 4 -9.00 -7.78 31.04
N TYR A 5 -10.33 -7.94 30.94
CA TYR A 5 -11.02 -8.09 29.66
C TYR A 5 -11.14 -6.74 28.93
N ARG A 6 -11.46 -5.67 29.66
CA ARG A 6 -11.48 -4.30 29.10
C ARG A 6 -10.08 -3.88 28.61
N ASP A 7 -9.05 -4.13 29.41
CA ASP A 7 -7.67 -3.78 29.09
C ASP A 7 -7.15 -4.53 27.85
N GLY A 8 -7.49 -5.82 27.71
CA GLY A 8 -7.17 -6.60 26.51
C GLY A 8 -7.88 -6.11 25.24
N VAL A 9 -9.13 -5.67 25.35
CA VAL A 9 -9.90 -5.11 24.22
C VAL A 9 -9.32 -3.77 23.78
N ASP A 10 -8.95 -2.91 24.72
CA ASP A 10 -8.41 -1.59 24.41
C ASP A 10 -6.98 -1.69 23.85
N ALA A 11 -6.13 -2.54 24.41
CA ALA A 11 -4.80 -2.85 23.87
C ALA A 11 -4.86 -3.44 22.45
N GLY A 12 -5.85 -4.31 22.16
CA GLY A 12 -6.04 -4.88 20.83
C GLY A 12 -6.46 -3.87 19.77
N LYS A 13 -7.30 -2.88 20.15
CA LYS A 13 -7.71 -1.77 19.28
C LYS A 13 -6.54 -0.83 19.00
N GLU A 14 -5.78 -0.46 20.03
CA GLU A 14 -4.64 0.44 19.89
C GLU A 14 -3.56 -0.17 18.98
N ASN A 15 -3.24 -1.45 19.16
CA ASN A 15 -2.25 -2.14 18.33
C ASN A 15 -2.69 -2.23 16.85
N SER A 16 -3.98 -2.48 16.61
CA SER A 16 -4.53 -2.53 15.24
C SER A 16 -4.55 -1.16 14.58
N LEU A 17 -4.85 -0.10 15.35
CA LEU A 17 -4.79 1.29 14.89
C LEU A 17 -3.37 1.69 14.50
N GLN A 18 -2.39 1.41 15.37
CA GLN A 18 -0.98 1.73 15.11
C GLN A 18 -0.45 0.99 13.88
N THR A 19 -0.80 -0.30 13.74
CA THR A 19 -0.42 -1.10 12.56
C THR A 19 -0.97 -0.50 11.26
N GLY A 20 -2.24 -0.05 11.28
CA GLY A 20 -2.86 0.64 10.15
C GLY A 20 -2.17 1.98 9.82
N PHE A 21 -1.83 2.77 10.85
CA PHE A 21 -1.11 4.03 10.70
C PHE A 21 0.28 3.81 10.10
N ASP A 22 1.06 2.87 10.63
CA ASP A 22 2.42 2.58 10.15
C ASP A 22 2.42 2.13 8.68
N LEU A 23 1.43 1.32 8.29
CA LEU A 23 1.24 0.89 6.91
C LEU A 23 0.92 2.09 6.01
N GLY A 24 -0.03 2.93 6.42
CA GLY A 24 -0.40 4.14 5.69
C GLY A 24 0.77 5.11 5.55
N TYR A 25 1.55 5.31 6.62
CA TYR A 25 2.74 6.15 6.62
C TYR A 25 3.80 5.61 5.64
N LYS A 26 4.11 4.30 5.69
CA LYS A 26 5.06 3.66 4.76
C LYS A 26 4.63 3.83 3.30
N LEU A 27 3.34 3.63 3.01
CA LEU A 27 2.79 3.82 1.66
C LEU A 27 2.88 5.28 1.21
N GLY A 28 2.55 6.22 2.10
CA GLY A 28 2.63 7.64 1.84
C GLY A 28 4.05 8.10 1.51
N VAL A 29 5.03 7.72 2.33
CA VAL A 29 6.44 8.12 2.16
C VAL A 29 7.09 7.42 0.97
N ASN A 30 6.87 6.13 0.78
CA ASN A 30 7.63 5.36 -0.20
C ASN A 30 7.01 5.35 -1.61
N ILE A 31 5.70 5.66 -1.72
CA ILE A 31 5.00 5.58 -3.02
C ILE A 31 4.39 6.93 -3.36
N LEU A 32 3.53 7.46 -2.48
CA LEU A 32 2.73 8.62 -2.83
C LEU A 32 3.56 9.91 -2.91
N MET A 33 4.54 10.09 -2.02
CA MET A 33 5.45 11.23 -2.03
C MET A 33 6.31 11.27 -3.31
N PRO A 34 7.05 10.20 -3.69
CA PRO A 34 7.77 10.16 -4.96
C PRO A 34 6.88 10.38 -6.19
N CYS A 35 5.65 9.85 -6.15
CA CYS A 35 4.67 10.04 -7.20
C CYS A 35 4.30 11.53 -7.36
N GLY A 36 4.00 12.21 -6.24
CA GLY A 36 3.72 13.64 -6.23
C GLY A 36 4.90 14.50 -6.70
N GLU A 37 6.12 14.19 -6.24
CA GLU A 37 7.35 14.88 -6.68
C GLU A 37 7.55 14.78 -8.19
N LEU A 38 7.40 13.57 -8.73
CA LEU A 38 7.56 13.32 -10.16
C LEU A 38 6.43 13.97 -10.97
N ARG A 39 5.19 13.93 -10.49
CA ARG A 39 4.04 14.60 -11.14
C ARG A 39 4.27 16.11 -11.21
N GLY A 40 4.71 16.72 -10.12
CA GLY A 40 5.05 18.14 -10.07
C GLY A 40 6.18 18.49 -11.04
N THR A 41 7.22 17.66 -11.08
CA THR A 41 8.37 17.84 -11.99
C THR A 41 7.94 17.76 -13.45
N ILE A 42 7.20 16.72 -13.85
CA ILE A 42 6.70 16.55 -15.22
C ILE A 42 5.77 17.71 -15.59
N SER A 43 4.87 18.11 -14.69
CA SER A 43 3.96 19.24 -14.93
C SER A 43 4.72 20.54 -15.20
N ALA A 44 5.75 20.83 -14.39
CA ALA A 44 6.61 22.00 -14.58
C ALA A 44 7.34 21.94 -15.93
N LEU A 45 7.84 20.77 -16.32
CA LEU A 45 8.46 20.55 -17.62
C LEU A 45 7.49 20.75 -18.78
N VAL A 46 6.23 20.30 -18.67
CA VAL A 46 5.20 20.51 -19.71
C VAL A 46 4.97 22.00 -19.89
N THR A 47 4.75 22.73 -18.80
CA THR A 47 4.55 24.17 -18.83
C THR A 47 5.76 24.90 -19.41
N TRP A 48 6.98 24.49 -19.04
CA TRP A 48 8.21 25.08 -19.59
C TRP A 48 8.33 24.84 -21.10
N CYS A 49 8.10 23.61 -21.57
CA CYS A 49 8.12 23.29 -23.01
C CYS A 49 7.09 24.09 -23.81
N GLN A 50 5.89 24.30 -23.25
CA GLN A 50 4.85 25.12 -23.88
C GLN A 50 5.28 26.59 -23.99
N ALA A 51 5.86 27.14 -22.92
CA ALA A 51 6.35 28.52 -22.90
C ALA A 51 7.49 28.76 -23.90
N GLN A 52 8.39 27.77 -24.03
CA GLN A 52 9.57 27.85 -24.90
C GLN A 52 9.29 27.51 -26.37
N LYS A 53 8.06 27.12 -26.72
CA LYS A 53 7.70 26.56 -28.03
C LYS A 53 8.64 25.42 -28.44
N SER A 54 9.00 24.59 -27.46
CA SER A 54 9.84 23.41 -27.66
C SER A 54 9.17 22.42 -28.61
N ASP A 55 9.94 21.43 -29.07
CA ASP A 55 9.47 20.40 -30.00
C ASP A 55 8.11 19.80 -29.55
N PRO A 56 7.05 19.88 -30.38
CA PRO A 56 5.74 19.34 -30.07
C PRO A 56 5.76 17.82 -29.80
N MET A 57 6.74 17.09 -30.35
CA MET A 57 6.95 15.67 -30.03
C MET A 57 7.30 15.50 -28.54
N MET A 58 8.26 16.27 -28.03
CA MET A 58 8.68 16.21 -26.62
C MET A 58 7.54 16.59 -25.68
N ASN A 59 6.73 17.58 -26.07
CA ASN A 59 5.55 17.98 -25.31
C ASN A 59 4.53 16.83 -25.19
N THR A 60 4.28 16.14 -26.31
CA THR A 60 3.36 15.00 -26.36
C THR A 60 3.85 13.86 -25.48
N GLN A 61 5.13 13.47 -25.60
CA GLN A 61 5.72 12.40 -24.78
C GLN A 61 5.66 12.74 -23.29
N LEU A 62 5.93 13.99 -22.94
CA LEU A 62 5.86 14.43 -21.55
C LEU A 62 4.41 14.46 -21.03
N GLY A 63 3.44 14.78 -21.88
CA GLY A 63 2.01 14.65 -21.60
C GLY A 63 1.57 13.20 -21.37
N GLU A 64 2.10 12.25 -22.14
CA GLU A 64 1.87 10.82 -21.94
C GLU A 64 2.43 10.33 -20.60
N LEU A 65 3.65 10.78 -20.24
CA LEU A 65 4.24 10.50 -18.93
C LEU A 65 3.43 11.11 -17.78
N LEU A 66 2.88 12.31 -17.98
CA LEU A 66 2.00 12.96 -17.00
C LEU A 66 0.69 12.18 -16.83
N ALA A 67 0.10 11.71 -17.92
CA ALA A 67 -1.11 10.87 -17.84
C ALA A 67 -0.82 9.54 -17.13
N ALA A 68 0.32 8.91 -17.42
CA ALA A 68 0.72 7.67 -16.78
C ALA A 68 0.91 7.82 -15.26
N ILE A 69 1.48 8.95 -14.79
CA ILE A 69 1.65 9.16 -13.35
C ILE A 69 0.33 9.44 -12.63
N CYS A 70 -0.59 10.18 -13.24
CA CYS A 70 -1.94 10.36 -12.71
C CYS A 70 -2.67 9.00 -12.60
N GLN A 71 -2.50 8.12 -13.58
CA GLN A 71 -3.07 6.77 -13.54
C GLN A 71 -2.46 5.91 -12.42
N CYS A 72 -1.19 6.11 -12.09
CA CYS A 72 -0.55 5.46 -10.94
C CYS A 72 -1.19 5.92 -9.63
N GLU A 73 -1.37 7.24 -9.44
CA GLU A 73 -2.04 7.80 -8.25
C GLU A 73 -3.46 7.23 -8.09
N ASP A 74 -4.24 7.21 -9.17
CA ASP A 74 -5.60 6.66 -9.15
C ASP A 74 -5.62 5.18 -8.77
N GLN A 75 -4.67 4.39 -9.25
CA GLN A 75 -4.55 2.97 -8.90
C GLN A 75 -4.21 2.77 -7.43
N ILE A 76 -3.31 3.59 -6.86
CA ILE A 76 -3.01 3.57 -5.43
C ILE A 76 -4.28 3.87 -4.63
N VAL A 77 -4.95 4.98 -4.93
CA VAL A 77 -6.14 5.43 -4.18
C VAL A 77 -7.25 4.38 -4.25
N LYS A 78 -7.50 3.81 -5.43
CA LYS A 78 -8.48 2.72 -5.60
C LYS A 78 -8.09 1.48 -4.80
N GLY A 79 -6.83 1.06 -4.85
CA GLY A 79 -6.33 -0.07 -4.08
C GLY A 79 -6.50 0.11 -2.57
N LEU A 80 -6.22 1.30 -2.05
CA LEU A 80 -6.41 1.63 -0.64
C LEU A 80 -7.88 1.62 -0.23
N SER A 81 -8.77 2.13 -1.10
CA SER A 81 -10.21 2.14 -0.83
C SER A 81 -10.80 0.74 -0.72
N TYR A 82 -10.30 -0.22 -1.51
CA TYR A 82 -10.73 -1.62 -1.46
C TYR A 82 -10.34 -2.30 -0.15
N VAL A 83 -9.11 -2.05 0.33
CA VAL A 83 -8.62 -2.60 1.60
C VAL A 83 -9.40 -2.07 2.80
N HIS A 84 -9.86 -0.82 2.75
CA HIS A 84 -10.65 -0.24 3.83
C HIS A 84 -12.08 -0.83 3.93
N GLN A 85 -12.63 -1.35 2.83
CA GLN A 85 -14.00 -1.91 2.80
C GLN A 85 -14.10 -3.34 3.36
N VAL A 86 -13.00 -4.10 3.39
CA VAL A 86 -12.99 -5.50 3.88
C VAL A 86 -12.95 -5.59 5.41
N VAL A 87 -12.69 -4.48 6.12
CA VAL A 87 -12.76 -4.43 7.59
C VAL A 87 -14.20 -4.15 8.03
N HIS A 88 -15.12 -5.07 7.76
CA HIS A 88 -16.49 -4.97 8.28
C HIS A 88 -16.62 -5.84 9.55
N PRO A 89 -17.07 -5.28 10.70
CA PRO A 89 -17.17 -6.01 11.98
C PRO A 89 -18.04 -7.28 11.94
N SER A 90 -18.90 -7.40 10.93
CA SER A 90 -19.77 -8.57 10.75
C SER A 90 -19.01 -9.86 10.39
N GLU A 91 -17.80 -9.77 9.85
CA GLU A 91 -16.97 -10.96 9.57
C GLU A 91 -16.23 -11.49 10.82
N LEU A 92 -16.15 -10.71 11.91
CA LEU A 92 -15.70 -11.22 13.21
C LEU A 92 -16.81 -11.99 13.96
N SER A 93 -18.08 -11.74 13.62
CA SER A 93 -19.23 -12.41 14.26
C SER A 93 -19.22 -13.91 13.98
N SER A 94 -18.94 -14.33 12.75
CA SER A 94 -18.94 -15.74 12.34
C SER A 94 -17.82 -16.55 13.00
N CYS A 95 -16.74 -15.91 13.46
CA CYS A 95 -15.67 -16.58 14.20
C CYS A 95 -16.00 -16.74 15.70
N MET A 96 -16.96 -15.96 16.23
CA MET A 96 -17.39 -16.05 17.62
C MET A 96 -18.50 -17.09 17.83
N ASP A 97 -19.25 -17.39 16.77
CA ASP A 97 -20.33 -18.39 16.80
C ASP A 97 -19.81 -19.84 16.95
N ASP A 98 -18.50 -20.07 16.76
CA ASP A 98 -17.81 -21.36 16.94
C ASP A 98 -17.05 -21.46 18.29
N MET A 99 -17.41 -20.65 19.29
CA MET A 99 -16.87 -20.77 20.66
C MET A 99 -17.77 -21.54 21.62
N GLY A 100 -18.72 -22.35 21.11
CA GLY A 100 -19.38 -23.39 21.89
C GLY A 100 -20.07 -22.92 23.18
N LEU A 101 -20.55 -21.68 23.25
CA LEU A 101 -21.34 -21.18 24.38
C LEU A 101 -22.82 -21.57 24.25
N SER A 102 -23.08 -22.81 23.83
CA SER A 102 -24.41 -23.39 23.94
C SER A 102 -24.59 -23.92 25.35
N SER A 103 -25.41 -23.22 26.13
CA SER A 103 -25.88 -23.67 27.44
C SER A 103 -26.68 -24.97 27.30
N HIS A 104 -25.99 -26.10 27.39
CA HIS A 104 -26.62 -27.40 27.55
C HIS A 104 -26.12 -28.02 28.85
N THR A 105 -26.98 -28.00 29.86
CA THR A 105 -26.95 -28.90 31.01
C THR A 105 -26.80 -30.34 30.52
N HIS A 106 -25.65 -30.98 30.77
CA HIS A 106 -25.54 -32.41 31.08
C HIS A 106 -24.12 -32.78 31.59
N GLU A 107 -24.11 -33.36 32.78
CA GLU A 107 -23.15 -34.21 33.55
C GLU A 107 -21.77 -34.62 32.96
N PRO A 108 -20.76 -34.93 33.83
CA PRO A 108 -19.34 -34.85 33.50
C PRO A 108 -18.83 -36.10 32.79
N SER A 109 -18.36 -35.96 31.55
CA SER A 109 -17.55 -36.96 30.88
C SER A 109 -16.08 -36.62 30.99
N ASN A 110 -15.40 -37.45 31.75
CA ASN A 110 -13.96 -37.55 31.91
C ASN A 110 -13.30 -37.89 30.57
N ASP A 111 -12.71 -36.91 29.89
CA ASP A 111 -11.61 -37.16 28.95
C ASP A 111 -10.58 -36.04 29.03
N SER A 112 -9.50 -36.39 29.73
CA SER A 112 -8.27 -35.65 29.88
C SER A 112 -7.50 -35.66 28.55
N CYS A 113 -7.49 -34.54 27.82
CA CYS A 113 -6.44 -34.30 26.82
C CYS A 113 -5.14 -33.86 27.51
N ALA A 114 -4.48 -34.84 28.13
CA ALA A 114 -3.07 -34.79 28.49
C ALA A 114 -2.30 -35.62 27.45
N ALA A 115 -1.93 -34.99 26.32
CA ALA A 115 -0.83 -35.45 25.46
C ALA A 115 -0.56 -34.37 24.41
N GLY A 116 0.67 -33.84 24.40
CA GLY A 116 1.10 -32.78 23.49
C GLY A 116 1.07 -33.23 22.04
N GLN A 117 0.08 -32.75 21.30
CA GLN A 117 0.04 -32.89 19.85
C GLN A 117 -0.50 -31.59 19.24
N ASP A 118 0.34 -30.95 18.42
CA ASP A 118 0.08 -29.70 17.70
C ASP A 118 -1.27 -29.72 16.96
N CYS A 119 -2.29 -29.08 17.52
CA CYS A 119 -3.61 -28.92 16.90
C CYS A 119 -3.64 -27.86 15.77
N CYS A 120 -2.51 -27.32 15.34
CA CYS A 120 -2.44 -26.25 14.35
C CYS A 120 -1.79 -26.70 13.04
N ARG A 121 -2.16 -27.88 12.54
CA ARG A 121 -1.66 -28.38 11.25
C ARG A 121 -2.80 -28.90 10.39
N ASN A 122 -3.54 -27.97 9.76
CA ASN A 122 -3.85 -27.94 8.32
C ASN A 122 -4.95 -26.91 8.00
N GLN A 123 -4.62 -26.04 7.03
CA GLN A 123 -5.48 -25.35 6.06
C GLN A 123 -6.76 -24.60 6.52
N GLU A 124 -6.74 -23.28 6.29
CA GLU A 124 -7.90 -22.37 6.11
C GLU A 124 -8.53 -21.68 7.33
N CYS A 125 -7.69 -21.05 8.15
CA CYS A 125 -8.07 -19.81 8.82
C CYS A 125 -6.95 -18.79 8.57
N LEU A 126 -6.90 -18.23 7.35
CA LEU A 126 -6.07 -17.06 7.08
C LEU A 126 -6.84 -15.84 7.59
N PRO A 127 -6.32 -15.12 8.61
CA PRO A 127 -6.92 -13.87 9.04
C PRO A 127 -7.00 -12.91 7.85
N SER A 128 -8.13 -12.20 7.70
CA SER A 128 -8.37 -11.20 6.64
C SER A 128 -7.26 -10.15 6.51
N SER A 129 -6.48 -9.94 7.58
CA SER A 129 -5.27 -9.10 7.58
C SER A 129 -4.14 -9.58 6.65
N PHE A 130 -3.96 -10.90 6.46
CA PHE A 130 -2.90 -11.45 5.60
C PHE A 130 -3.24 -11.33 4.10
N GLN A 131 -4.52 -11.45 3.75
CA GLN A 131 -5.01 -11.26 2.38
C GLN A 131 -4.79 -9.81 1.93
N ASN A 132 -5.10 -8.85 2.82
CA ASN A 132 -4.92 -7.41 2.57
C ASN A 132 -3.45 -7.00 2.44
N CYS A 133 -2.55 -7.59 3.22
CA CYS A 133 -1.11 -7.33 3.11
C CYS A 133 -0.54 -7.75 1.74
N ARG A 134 -1.00 -8.88 1.20
CA ARG A 134 -0.53 -9.39 -0.11
C ARG A 134 -0.95 -8.45 -1.25
N THR A 135 -2.20 -8.01 -1.27
CA THR A 135 -2.71 -7.10 -2.32
C THR A 135 -2.03 -5.73 -2.29
N ILE A 136 -1.75 -5.19 -1.11
CA ILE A 136 -1.01 -3.91 -0.98
C ILE A 136 0.42 -4.05 -1.48
N GLN A 137 1.08 -5.17 -1.19
CA GLN A 137 2.46 -5.38 -1.60
C GLN A 137 2.59 -5.60 -3.12
N GLU A 138 1.65 -6.31 -3.73
CA GLU A 138 1.55 -6.45 -5.19
C GLU A 138 1.31 -5.10 -5.88
N LEU A 139 0.35 -4.31 -5.36
CA LEU A 139 0.08 -2.96 -5.85
C LEU A 139 1.32 -2.06 -5.75
N ASN A 140 2.04 -2.13 -4.62
CA ASN A 140 3.29 -1.40 -4.42
C ASN A 140 4.32 -1.75 -5.50
N ASN A 141 4.55 -3.04 -5.77
CA ASN A 141 5.51 -3.47 -6.77
C ASN A 141 5.17 -2.97 -8.18
N VAL A 142 3.89 -3.06 -8.57
CA VAL A 142 3.42 -2.58 -9.88
C VAL A 142 3.61 -1.07 -10.01
N VAL A 143 3.15 -0.31 -9.03
CA VAL A 143 3.25 1.16 -9.05
C VAL A 143 4.71 1.61 -9.02
N LYS A 144 5.55 0.97 -8.22
CA LYS A 144 6.98 1.27 -8.16
C LYS A 144 7.67 1.02 -9.50
N HIS A 145 7.35 -0.08 -10.17
CA HIS A 145 7.87 -0.35 -11.51
C HIS A 145 7.46 0.74 -12.50
N GLU A 146 6.19 1.17 -12.47
CA GLU A 146 5.70 2.25 -13.32
C GLU A 146 6.35 3.60 -13.01
N LEU A 147 6.52 3.95 -11.73
CA LEU A 147 7.24 5.18 -11.32
C LEU A 147 8.68 5.18 -11.85
N CYS A 148 9.40 4.06 -11.71
CA CYS A 148 10.75 3.91 -12.29
C CYS A 148 10.75 4.11 -13.81
N ARG A 149 9.77 3.54 -14.52
CA ARG A 149 9.64 3.69 -15.97
C ARG A 149 9.38 5.15 -16.36
N ILE A 150 8.45 5.82 -15.67
CA ILE A 150 8.07 7.22 -15.94
C ILE A 150 9.26 8.15 -15.67
N LEU A 151 9.98 7.93 -14.58
CA LEU A 151 11.12 8.75 -14.20
C LEU A 151 12.27 8.65 -15.21
N LYS A 152 12.58 7.43 -15.68
CA LYS A 152 13.56 7.19 -16.75
C LYS A 152 13.17 7.90 -18.05
N GLY A 153 11.89 7.83 -18.42
CA GLY A 153 11.34 8.56 -19.56
C GLY A 153 11.51 10.08 -19.40
N THR A 154 11.17 10.61 -18.22
CA THR A 154 11.27 12.04 -17.90
C THR A 154 12.72 12.52 -17.99
N ARG A 155 13.67 11.76 -17.44
CA ARG A 155 15.11 12.06 -17.51
C ARG A 155 15.63 12.04 -18.95
N SER A 156 15.22 11.06 -19.76
CA SER A 156 15.58 10.99 -21.18
C SER A 156 15.10 12.21 -21.96
N ILE A 157 13.85 12.64 -21.74
CA ILE A 157 13.31 13.86 -22.36
C ILE A 157 14.06 15.10 -21.88
N ALA A 158 14.32 15.21 -20.57
CA ALA A 158 15.09 16.32 -20.00
C ALA A 158 16.51 16.43 -20.59
N GLN A 159 17.16 15.29 -20.88
CA GLN A 159 18.45 15.25 -21.56
C GLN A 159 18.34 15.74 -23.01
N GLN A 160 17.32 15.30 -23.75
CA GLN A 160 17.10 15.72 -25.14
C GLN A 160 16.79 17.22 -25.26
N LEU A 161 16.11 17.78 -24.25
CA LEU A 161 15.81 19.20 -24.13
C LEU A 161 17.03 20.05 -23.67
N ASN A 162 18.18 19.42 -23.40
CA ASN A 162 19.39 20.07 -22.88
C ASN A 162 19.13 20.93 -21.63
N LEU A 163 18.33 20.41 -20.70
CA LEU A 163 18.04 21.09 -19.43
C LEU A 163 19.26 21.10 -18.50
N SER A 164 19.19 21.90 -17.44
CA SER A 164 20.32 22.10 -16.51
C SER A 164 20.82 20.79 -15.90
N SER A 165 22.13 20.72 -15.66
CA SER A 165 22.77 19.58 -14.98
C SER A 165 22.17 19.30 -13.60
N ASP A 166 21.74 20.35 -12.90
CA ASP A 166 21.13 20.24 -11.57
C ASP A 166 19.80 19.49 -11.63
N LEU A 167 18.97 19.75 -12.65
CA LEU A 167 17.72 19.03 -12.84
C LEU A 167 17.98 17.57 -13.24
N LEU A 168 18.96 17.32 -14.10
CA LEU A 168 19.33 15.97 -14.50
C LEU A 168 19.87 15.16 -13.31
N PHE A 169 20.65 15.79 -12.43
CA PHE A 169 21.16 15.19 -11.20
C PHE A 169 20.03 14.92 -10.20
N TYR A 170 19.07 15.85 -10.07
CA TYR A 170 17.88 15.67 -9.26
C TYR A 170 17.06 14.46 -9.72
N LEU A 171 16.74 14.37 -11.02
CA LEU A 171 16.01 13.25 -11.61
C LEU A 171 16.75 11.92 -11.42
N GLN A 172 18.08 11.91 -11.55
CA GLN A 172 18.89 10.73 -11.29
C GLN A 172 18.90 10.34 -9.81
N THR A 173 18.87 11.32 -8.90
CA THR A 173 18.78 11.07 -7.46
C THR A 173 17.44 10.43 -7.10
N LEU A 174 16.34 10.91 -7.70
CA LEU A 174 15.02 10.27 -7.57
C LEU A 174 15.06 8.82 -8.11
N GLU A 175 15.80 8.57 -9.19
CA GLU A 175 15.87 7.24 -9.82
C GLU A 175 16.54 6.21 -8.93
N MET A 176 17.60 6.63 -8.24
CA MET A 176 18.26 5.78 -7.25
C MET A 176 17.35 5.51 -6.05
N LYS A 177 16.56 6.50 -5.59
CA LYS A 177 15.60 6.31 -4.49
C LYS A 177 14.50 5.30 -4.84
N CYS A 178 13.94 5.35 -6.05
CA CYS A 178 12.95 4.37 -6.48
C CYS A 178 13.51 2.94 -6.60
N SER A 179 14.82 2.80 -6.79
CA SER A 179 15.52 1.51 -6.89
C SER A 179 15.89 0.89 -5.52
N LEU A 180 15.88 1.68 -4.44
CA LEU A 180 16.30 1.28 -3.08
C LEU A 180 15.13 0.93 -2.15
N ILE A 181 13.92 1.32 -2.51
CA ILE A 181 12.66 0.82 -1.93
C ILE A 181 12.46 -0.62 -2.43
#